data_AF-A0A931A5T8-F1
#
_entry.id   AF-A0A931A5T8-F1
#
_cell.length_a   1.000
_cell.length_b   1.000
_cell.length_c   1.000
_cell.angle_alpha   90.00
_cell.angle_beta   90.00
_cell.angle_gamma   90.00
#
_symmetry.space_group_name_H-M   'P 1'
#
loop_
_entity.id
_entity.type
_entity.pdbx_description
1 polymer ?
#
loop_
_entity_poly.entity_id
_entity_poly.type
_entity_poly.pdbx_seq_one_letter_code
_entity_poly.pdbx_strand_id
1 'polypeptide(L)'
;MAGTIGLSPDKVWTSAGWLFDWTVRFIAREVDDPRLTAAVDEILRENLGLLDLDRLPVTLRATVLRKLRDDLVPTATATLPDTVPERQEVLNYLGGLAQLARELSDP
;
A
#
# COMPACT_ATOMS: atom_id res chain seq x y z
N MET A 1 7.35 8.36 12.41
CA MET A 1 8.36 8.11 11.35
C MET A 1 7.63 7.98 10.03
N ALA A 2 8.30 8.21 8.90
CA ALA A 2 7.73 8.00 7.57
C ALA A 2 7.96 6.56 7.12
N GLY A 3 7.12 6.05 6.21
CA GLY A 3 7.29 4.74 5.58
C GLY A 3 7.15 4.83 4.06
N THR A 4 7.77 3.90 3.35
CA THR A 4 7.90 3.93 1.89
C THR A 4 7.42 2.62 1.26
N ILE A 5 6.64 2.72 0.19
CA ILE A 5 6.29 1.61 -0.69
C ILE A 5 7.00 1.85 -2.02
N GLY A 6 7.90 0.95 -2.40
CA GLY A 6 8.51 0.91 -3.74
C GLY A 6 7.68 0.04 -4.67
N LEU A 7 7.09 0.63 -5.71
CA LEU A 7 6.29 -0.10 -6.71
C LEU A 7 7.14 -0.56 -7.90
N SER A 8 8.16 0.24 -8.24
CA SER A 8 9.22 -0.03 -9.21
C SER A 8 10.47 0.79 -8.81
N PRO A 9 11.63 0.66 -9.50
CA PRO A 9 12.83 1.42 -9.14
C PRO A 9 12.65 2.95 -9.24
N ASP A 10 11.72 3.41 -10.08
CA ASP A 10 11.42 4.81 -10.37
C ASP A 10 10.07 5.29 -9.77
N LYS A 11 9.25 4.39 -9.22
CA LYS A 11 7.93 4.70 -8.65
C LYS A 11 7.91 4.35 -7.18
N VAL A 12 8.09 5.37 -6.35
CA VAL A 12 8.03 5.27 -4.89
C VAL A 12 6.89 6.11 -4.33
N TRP A 13 6.28 5.63 -3.26
CA TRP A 13 5.28 6.38 -2.50
C TRP A 13 5.67 6.38 -1.02
N THR A 14 5.88 7.57 -0.48
CA THR A 14 6.29 7.76 0.93
C THR A 14 5.12 8.36 1.69
N SER A 15 4.88 7.97 2.94
CA SER A 15 3.78 8.53 3.74
C SER A 15 4.14 8.65 5.22
N ALA A 16 3.26 9.29 5.99
CA ALA A 16 3.33 9.20 7.44
C ALA A 16 3.19 7.74 7.89
N GLY A 17 3.91 7.35 8.94
CA GLY A 17 4.02 5.96 9.38
C GLY A 17 2.67 5.28 9.64
N TRP A 18 1.71 5.98 10.23
CA TRP A 18 0.37 5.42 10.46
C TRP A 18 -0.35 5.08 9.14
N LEU A 19 -0.14 5.88 8.10
CA LEU A 19 -0.77 5.67 6.79
C LEU A 19 -0.03 4.58 6.02
N PHE A 20 1.30 4.51 6.15
CA PHE A 20 2.10 3.38 5.69
C PHE A 20 1.59 2.07 6.33
N ASP A 21 1.47 2.03 7.66
CA ASP A 21 1.01 0.86 8.42
C ASP A 21 -0.38 0.42 7.97
N TRP A 22 -1.30 1.36 7.80
CA TRP A 22 -2.64 1.09 7.28
C TRP A 22 -2.57 0.49 5.87
N THR A 23 -1.73 1.05 5.00
CA THR A 23 -1.61 0.63 3.59
C THR A 23 -1.00 -0.76 3.45
N VAL A 24 0.04 -1.10 4.21
CA VAL A 24 0.64 -2.44 4.13
C VAL A 24 -0.27 -3.50 4.74
N ARG A 25 -1.06 -3.16 5.77
CA ARG A 25 -2.11 -4.05 6.31
C ARG A 25 -3.23 -4.27 5.31
N PHE A 26 -3.63 -3.23 4.58
CA PHE A 26 -4.57 -3.35 3.47
C PHE A 26 -4.04 -4.34 2.42
N ILE A 27 -2.78 -4.20 1.98
CA ILE A 27 -2.16 -5.10 1.00
C ILE A 27 -2.18 -6.56 1.49
N ALA A 28 -1.74 -6.82 2.72
CA ALA A 28 -1.73 -8.17 3.29
C ALA A 28 -3.13 -8.79 3.33
N ARG A 29 -4.14 -8.01 3.74
CA ARG A 29 -5.52 -8.48 3.85
C ARG A 29 -6.17 -8.77 2.49
N GLU A 30 -5.96 -7.90 1.50
CA GLU A 30 -6.64 -8.03 0.21
C GLU A 30 -6.03 -9.11 -0.70
N VAL A 31 -4.75 -9.43 -0.52
CA VAL A 31 -4.04 -10.41 -1.34
C VAL A 31 -4.15 -11.83 -0.75
N ASP A 32 -4.36 -11.95 0.56
CA ASP A 32 -4.54 -13.23 1.28
C ASP A 32 -3.43 -14.26 0.99
N ASP A 33 -2.19 -13.77 0.80
CA ASP A 33 -1.01 -14.62 0.64
C ASP A 33 -0.26 -14.72 1.98
N PRO A 34 -0.09 -15.94 2.55
CA PRO A 34 0.54 -16.11 3.87
C PRO A 34 1.97 -15.56 3.96
N ARG A 35 2.73 -15.56 2.85
CA ARG A 35 4.11 -15.07 2.84
C ARG A 35 4.14 -13.56 2.84
N LEU A 36 3.24 -12.92 2.09
CA LEU A 36 3.07 -11.48 2.10
C LEU A 36 2.59 -10.98 3.47
N THR A 37 1.64 -11.68 4.09
CA THR A 37 1.19 -11.35 5.45
C THR A 37 2.33 -11.46 6.45
N ALA A 38 3.13 -12.53 6.42
CA ALA A 38 4.29 -12.68 7.29
C ALA A 38 5.34 -11.56 7.07
N ALA A 39 5.60 -11.18 5.82
CA ALA A 39 6.52 -10.09 5.50
C ALA A 39 6.00 -8.73 6.00
N VAL A 40 4.71 -8.46 5.86
CA VAL A 40 4.07 -7.23 6.38
C VAL A 40 4.13 -7.22 7.91
N ASP A 41 3.86 -8.35 8.57
CA ASP A 41 3.96 -8.45 10.03
C ASP A 41 5.39 -8.18 10.52
N GLU A 42 6.41 -8.67 9.83
CA GLU A 42 7.81 -8.36 10.13
C GLU A 42 8.12 -6.87 9.95
N ILE A 43 7.70 -6.26 8.83
CA ILE A 43 7.89 -4.82 8.56
C ILE A 43 7.30 -3.97 9.69
N LEU A 44 6.10 -4.32 10.15
CA LEU A 44 5.40 -3.58 11.21
C LEU A 44 6.01 -3.83 12.59
N ARG A 45 6.37 -5.08 12.90
CA ARG A 45 6.93 -5.47 14.19
C ARG A 45 8.33 -4.90 14.40
N GLU A 46 9.16 -4.91 13.37
CA GLU A 46 10.53 -4.37 13.41
C GLU A 46 10.59 -2.88 13.00
N ASN A 47 9.44 -2.27 12.67
CA ASN A 47 9.33 -0.88 12.23
C ASN A 47 10.32 -0.54 11.09
N LEU A 48 10.39 -1.41 10.08
CA LEU A 48 11.34 -1.30 8.96
C LEU A 48 11.04 -0.10 8.04
N GLY A 49 9.77 0.32 7.95
CA GLY A 49 9.35 1.48 7.18
C GLY A 49 9.53 1.36 5.66
N LEU A 50 9.71 0.14 5.12
CA LEU A 50 9.87 -0.10 3.69
C LEU A 50 9.16 -1.39 3.27
N LEU A 51 8.32 -1.29 2.24
CA LEU A 51 7.82 -2.43 1.47
C LEU A 51 8.26 -2.28 0.01
N ASP A 52 9.03 -3.22 -0.50
CA ASP A 52 9.57 -3.21 -1.87
C ASP A 52 8.87 -4.28 -2.71
N LEU A 53 7.99 -3.86 -3.63
CA LEU A 53 7.17 -4.76 -4.44
C LEU A 53 7.98 -5.47 -5.54
N ASP A 54 9.15 -4.95 -5.93
CA ASP A 54 10.00 -5.59 -6.95
C ASP A 54 10.68 -6.86 -6.44
N ARG A 55 10.70 -7.06 -5.11
CA ARG A 55 11.18 -8.30 -4.49
C ARG A 55 10.13 -9.41 -4.47
N LEU A 56 8.88 -9.09 -4.82
CA LEU A 56 7.81 -10.08 -4.87
C LEU A 56 7.85 -10.88 -6.17
N PRO A 57 7.39 -12.15 -6.17
CA PRO A 57 7.15 -12.88 -7.40
C PRO A 57 6.23 -12.11 -8.35
N VAL A 58 6.49 -12.18 -9.66
CA VAL A 58 5.77 -11.38 -10.69
C VAL A 58 4.25 -11.48 -10.58
N THR A 59 3.71 -12.69 -10.33
CA THR A 59 2.27 -12.92 -10.17
C THR A 59 1.69 -12.26 -8.92
N LEU A 60 2.45 -12.26 -7.83
CA LEU A 60 2.07 -11.62 -6.57
C LEU A 60 2.16 -10.10 -6.70
N ARG A 61 3.24 -9.58 -7.31
CA ARG A 61 3.40 -8.15 -7.62
C ARG A 61 2.23 -7.64 -8.47
N ALA A 62 1.87 -8.35 -9.54
CA ALA A 62 0.72 -7.99 -10.37
C ALA A 62 -0.60 -7.97 -9.57
N THR A 63 -0.79 -8.92 -8.65
CA THR A 63 -1.96 -8.97 -7.77
C THR A 63 -2.00 -7.77 -6.81
N VAL A 64 -0.88 -7.44 -6.16
CA VAL A 64 -0.77 -6.27 -5.29
C VAL A 64 -1.07 -4.98 -6.05
N LEU A 65 -0.47 -4.79 -7.23
CA LEU A 65 -0.69 -3.59 -8.06
C LEU A 65 -2.17 -3.45 -8.44
N ARG A 66 -2.82 -4.55 -8.85
CA ARG A 66 -4.27 -4.56 -9.13
C ARG A 66 -5.08 -4.16 -7.91
N LYS A 67 -4.76 -4.70 -6.73
CA LYS A 67 -5.44 -4.37 -5.46
C LYS A 67 -5.26 -2.91 -5.06
N LEU A 68 -4.04 -2.37 -5.22
CA LEU A 68 -3.77 -0.95 -4.99
C LEU A 68 -4.54 -0.05 -5.97
N ARG A 69 -4.64 -0.44 -7.23
CA ARG A 69 -5.35 0.31 -8.27
C ARG A 69 -6.86 0.34 -8.04
N ASP A 70 -7.46 -0.81 -7.72
CA ASP A 70 -8.91 -0.99 -7.79
C ASP A 70 -9.58 -0.84 -6.41
N ASP A 71 -8.93 -1.31 -5.35
CA ASP A 71 -9.59 -1.52 -4.05
C ASP A 71 -9.11 -0.56 -2.95
N LEU A 72 -7.96 0.12 -3.14
CA LEU A 72 -7.33 0.95 -2.09
C LEU A 72 -8.21 2.11 -1.62
N VAL A 73 -8.61 3.00 -2.53
CA VAL A 73 -9.40 4.19 -2.19
C VAL A 73 -10.81 3.84 -1.72
N PRO A 74 -11.56 2.92 -2.36
CA PRO A 74 -12.85 2.47 -1.85
C PRO A 74 -12.75 1.91 -0.42
N THR A 75 -11.74 1.07 -0.16
CA THR A 75 -11.53 0.48 1.16
C THR A 75 -11.15 1.52 2.19
N ALA A 76 -10.26 2.46 1.84
CA ALA A 76 -9.90 3.56 2.71
C ALA A 76 -11.11 4.42 3.07
N THR A 77 -11.96 4.71 2.08
CA THR A 77 -13.20 5.46 2.27
C THR A 77 -14.16 4.74 3.21
N ALA A 78 -14.25 3.41 3.14
CA ALA A 78 -15.14 2.63 4.00
C ALA A 78 -14.61 2.40 5.42
N THR A 79 -13.28 2.39 5.61
CA THR A 79 -12.67 1.89 6.86
C THR A 79 -11.87 2.92 7.65
N LEU A 80 -11.42 4.02 7.04
CA LEU A 80 -10.78 5.09 7.78
C LEU A 80 -11.82 5.83 8.65
N PRO A 81 -11.57 5.99 9.97
CA PRO A 81 -12.47 6.72 10.84
C PRO A 81 -12.72 8.15 10.36
N ASP A 82 -13.94 8.65 10.54
CA ASP A 82 -14.28 10.05 10.22
C ASP A 82 -13.52 11.05 11.10
N THR A 83 -12.95 10.60 12.22
CA THR A 83 -12.11 11.40 13.11
C THR A 83 -10.69 11.61 12.60
N VAL A 84 -10.29 10.98 11.48
CA VAL A 84 -8.99 11.20 10.86
C VAL A 84 -8.89 12.67 10.42
N PRO A 85 -7.92 13.45 10.93
CA PRO A 85 -7.70 14.81 10.45
C PRO A 85 -7.43 14.81 8.96
N GLU A 86 -7.97 15.80 8.24
CA GLU A 86 -7.75 15.96 6.79
C GLU A 86 -8.08 14.67 5.99
N ARG A 87 -9.09 13.90 6.42
CA ARG A 87 -9.48 12.62 5.80
C ARG A 87 -9.60 12.69 4.28
N GLN A 88 -10.14 13.78 3.73
CA GLN A 88 -10.22 13.95 2.28
C GLN A 88 -8.84 14.06 1.62
N GLU A 89 -7.89 14.74 2.25
CA GLU A 89 -6.51 14.84 1.76
C GLU A 89 -5.80 13.49 1.85
N VAL A 90 -6.03 12.73 2.93
CA VAL A 90 -5.55 11.34 3.06
C VAL A 90 -6.06 10.47 1.91
N LEU A 91 -7.36 10.55 1.60
CA LEU A 91 -7.95 9.79 0.49
C LEU A 91 -7.36 10.21 -0.86
N ASN A 92 -7.16 11.51 -1.08
CA ASN A 92 -6.50 12.02 -2.28
C ASN A 92 -5.04 11.50 -2.37
N TYR A 93 -4.34 11.44 -1.24
CA TYR A 93 -2.97 10.95 -1.16
C TYR A 93 -2.86 9.45 -1.47
N LEU A 94 -3.79 8.64 -0.98
CA LEU A 94 -3.95 7.23 -1.36
C LEU A 94 -4.34 7.09 -2.84
N GLY A 95 -5.12 8.02 -3.39
CA GLY A 95 -5.40 8.12 -4.82
C GLY A 95 -4.13 8.26 -5.67
N GLY A 96 -3.14 9.01 -5.19
CA GLY A 96 -1.82 9.08 -5.81
C GLY A 96 -1.11 7.72 -5.89
N LEU A 97 -1.17 6.92 -4.81
CA LEU A 97 -0.62 5.55 -4.81
C LEU A 97 -1.37 4.64 -5.80
N ALA A 98 -2.71 4.70 -5.82
CA ALA A 98 -3.52 3.93 -6.76
C ALA A 98 -3.20 4.30 -8.22
N GLN A 99 -2.93 5.57 -8.49
CA GLN A 99 -2.53 6.05 -9.81
C GLN A 99 -1.15 5.52 -10.23
N LEU A 100 -0.16 5.52 -9.33
CA LEU A 100 1.16 4.90 -9.59
C LEU A 100 1.01 3.40 -9.91
N ALA A 101 0.14 2.70 -9.18
CA ALA A 101 -0.14 1.29 -9.44
C ALA A 101 -0.81 1.06 -10.81
N ARG A 102 -1.69 1.98 -11.25
CA ARG A 102 -2.32 1.94 -12.57
C ARG A 102 -1.31 2.04 -13.70
N GLU A 103 -0.40 3.00 -13.62
CA GLU A 103 0.67 3.22 -14.61
C GLU A 103 1.57 1.99 -14.80
N LEU A 104 1.71 1.17 -13.75
CA LEU A 104 2.51 -0.06 -13.78
C LEU A 104 1.71 -1.31 -14.17
N SER A 105 0.37 -1.21 -14.22
CA SER A 105 -0.53 -2.33 -14.55
C SER A 105 -0.99 -2.30 -16.01
N ASP A 106 -1.09 -1.11 -16.61
CA ASP A 106 -1.52 -0.90 -18.00
C ASP A 106 -0.33 -0.31 -18.79
N PRO A 107 0.52 -1.15 -19.43
CA PRO A 107 1.67 -0.69 -20.23
C PRO A 107 1.27 -0.02 -21.55
#